data_AF-A0A7J4RI23-F1
#
_entry.id   AF-A0A7J4RI23-F1
#
_cell.length_a   1.000
_cell.length_b   1.000
_cell.length_c   1.000
_cell.angle_alpha   90.00
_cell.angle_beta   90.00
_cell.angle_gamma   90.00
#
_symmetry.space_group_name_H-M   'P 1'
#
loop_
_entity.id
_entity.type
_entity.pdbx_description
1 polymer ?
#
loop_
_entity_poly.entity_id
_entity_poly.type
_entity_poly.pdbx_seq_one_letter_code
_entity_poly.pdbx_strand_id
1 'polypeptide(L)' 'MVKYWLMKSELDVYPYSQLVADGRTHWDGVRNYQARNMMR' A
#
# COMPACT_ATOMS: atom_id res chain seq x y z
N MET A 1 -11.47 4.20 -18.18
CA MET A 1 -9.99 4.22 -18.27
C MET A 1 -9.44 3.65 -16.97
N VAL A 2 -8.53 2.67 -17.05
CA VAL A 2 -7.92 2.06 -15.86
C VAL A 2 -6.88 3.02 -15.27
N LYS A 3 -6.87 3.18 -13.94
CA LYS A 3 -5.84 3.95 -13.23
C LYS A 3 -4.82 3.00 -12.64
N TYR A 4 -3.55 3.39 -12.69
CA TYR A 4 -2.45 2.63 -12.11
C TYR A 4 -1.81 3.42 -10.97
N TRP A 5 -1.30 2.71 -9.97
CA TRP A 5 -0.73 3.27 -8.76
C TRP A 5 0.52 2.50 -8.36
N LEU A 6 1.42 3.16 -7.65
CA LEU A 6 2.59 2.55 -7.02
C LEU A 6 2.53 2.83 -5.51
N MET A 7 2.52 1.77 -4.71
CA MET A 7 2.54 1.86 -3.24
C MET A 7 3.91 1.47 -2.71
N LYS A 8 4.38 2.15 -1.67
CA LYS A 8 5.68 1.88 -1.02
C LYS A 8 5.44 1.26 0.35
N SER A 9 6.19 0.21 0.67
CA SER A 9 6.25 -0.42 1.99
C SER A 9 7.71 -0.71 2.34
N GLU A 10 8.06 -0.60 3.61
CA GLU A 10 9.38 -0.97 4.11
C GLU A 10 9.45 -2.50 4.29
N LEU A 11 10.60 -3.09 3.94
CA LEU A 11 10.77 -4.55 3.90
C LEU A 11 10.71 -5.21 5.29
N ASP A 12 11.12 -4.49 6.32
CA ASP A 12 11.12 -4.94 7.72
C ASP A 12 9.74 -4.80 8.38
N VAL A 13 8.85 -3.96 7.84
CA VAL A 13 7.49 -3.75 8.35
C VAL A 13 6.48 -4.64 7.64
N TYR A 14 6.43 -4.57 6.30
CA TYR A 14 5.49 -5.36 5.50
C TYR A 14 6.04 -5.63 4.09
N PRO A 15 6.83 -6.69 3.90
CA PRO A 15 7.43 -7.03 2.61
C PRO A 15 6.40 -7.61 1.63
N TYR A 16 6.70 -7.54 0.33
CA TYR A 16 5.83 -8.08 -0.73
C TYR A 16 5.56 -9.58 -0.57
N SER A 17 6.53 -10.37 -0.10
CA SER A 17 6.35 -11.80 0.14
C SER A 17 5.23 -12.08 1.16
N GLN A 18 5.08 -11.22 2.15
CA GLN A 18 3.99 -11.33 3.13
C GLN A 18 2.64 -11.02 2.48
N LEU A 19 2.54 -9.98 1.64
CA LEU A 19 1.33 -9.70 0.88
C LEU A 19 0.91 -10.88 -0.01
N VAL A 20 1.87 -11.56 -0.64
CA VAL A 20 1.60 -12.76 -1.45
C VAL A 20 1.05 -13.89 -0.59
N ALA A 21 1.58 -14.10 0.62
CA ALA A 21 1.11 -15.11 1.56
C ALA A 21 -0.29 -14.78 2.13
N ASP A 22 -0.53 -13.52 2.47
CA ASP A 22 -1.80 -13.05 3.05
C ASP A 22 -2.93 -12.97 2.01
N GLY A 23 -2.58 -12.77 0.73
CA GLY A 23 -3.49 -12.61 -0.40
C GLY A 23 -4.23 -11.26 -0.43
N ARG A 24 -4.47 -10.64 0.72
CA ARG A 24 -4.98 -9.27 0.87
C ARG A 24 -4.58 -8.69 2.22
N THR A 25 -4.48 -7.36 2.28
CA THR A 25 -4.24 -6.66 3.53
C THR A 25 -4.99 -5.32 3.58
N HIS A 26 -5.08 -4.74 4.76
CA HIS A 26 -5.52 -3.36 4.94
C HIS A 26 -4.31 -2.42 4.81
N TRP A 27 -4.40 -1.39 3.96
CA TRP A 27 -3.31 -0.45 3.77
C TRP A 27 -3.46 0.76 4.71
N ASP A 28 -2.90 0.65 5.91
CA ASP A 28 -2.86 1.72 6.91
C ASP A 28 -1.53 2.50 6.89
N GLY A 29 -1.21 3.21 7.97
CA GLY A 29 0.08 3.90 8.12
C GLY A 29 0.30 5.16 7.26
N VAL A 30 -0.55 5.46 6.27
CA VAL A 30 -0.37 6.64 5.40
C VAL A 30 -0.63 7.93 6.17
N ARG A 31 0.43 8.73 6.37
CA ARG A 31 0.37 10.04 7.05
C ARG A 31 0.64 11.24 6.13
N ASN A 32 0.93 11.00 4.86
CA ASN A 32 1.03 12.05 3.85
C ASN A 32 -0.37 12.44 3.34
N TYR A 33 -0.73 13.72 3.41
CA TYR A 33 -2.05 14.21 3.02
C TYR A 33 -2.38 13.98 1.53
N GLN A 34 -1.41 14.16 0.64
CA GLN A 34 -1.60 13.97 -0.80
C GLN A 34 -1.82 12.48 -1.13
N ALA A 35 -0.98 11.60 -0.59
CA ALA A 35 -1.13 10.15 -0.77
C ALA A 35 -2.48 9.65 -0.23
N ARG A 36 -2.89 10.13 0.96
CA ARG A 36 -4.21 9.82 1.52
C ARG A 36 -5.35 10.27 0.59
N ASN A 37 -5.23 11.43 -0.04
CA ASN A 37 -6.25 11.91 -0.98
C ASN A 37 -6.29 11.10 -2.27
N MET A 38 -5.17 10.50 -2.71
CA MET A 38 -5.12 9.58 -3.85
C MET A 38 -5.79 8.22 -3.55
N MET A 39 -5.86 7.82 -2.28
CA MET A 39 -6.52 6.58 -1.83
C MET A 39 -8.03 6.71 -1.60
N ARG A 40 -8.58 7.92 -1.73
CA ARG A 40 -10.03 8.20 -1.62
C ARG A 40 -10.70 8.06 -2.99
#